data_AF-A0A226CWQ3-F1
#
_entry.id   AF-A0A226CWQ3-F1
#
_cell.length_a   1.000
_cell.length_b   1.000
_cell.length_c   1.000
_cell.angle_alpha   90.00
_cell.angle_beta   90.00
_cell.angle_gamma   90.00
#
_symmetry.space_group_name_H-M   'P 1'
#
loop_
_entity.id
_entity.type
_entity.pdbx_description
1 polymer ?
#
loop_
_entity_poly.entity_id
_entity_poly.type
_entity_poly.pdbx_seq_one_letter_code
_entity_poly.pdbx_strand_id
1 'polypeptide(L)'
;MPSLFKLQSINFSVKSHKYISKRPSRHDKLKVFLSLSITGAICVNGLYTIASRDVGALETNFCYMFVISLFLIVVSIFPTILDPDPFVAMLNGVRQFRDKKTNFTLVPNNLRKNWDLLHKISMILSIVYDIGAPMALIGLTLLEPSLPPFLGSIIQSSDIKMGVMTRFGRFLIISVQSLSFISLAVSFSFQFVITFFVSLHCVAEGVAFMKRLCSEPIMDMDRMTSMLQVYHHLQILVGQTNTCFRKVVLPSFLLLFVWINILATTINVSLGPKLLDHLGNCIFPFSSALTTVSILLLGTFAGLVNKWSTQCGTKFAKQWPLLIHIDGKVTRQRRDWMSRKVKSCSPMKIKFGNNFMEITTPLVLQALCTKSTIRLILLH
;
A
#
# COMPACT_ATOMS: atom_id res chain seq x y z
N MET A 1 -0.36 10.20 16.21
CA MET A 1 -1.74 9.72 16.36
C MET A 1 -1.96 9.17 17.75
N PRO A 2 -3.12 9.44 18.38
CA PRO A 2 -3.46 8.88 19.68
C PRO A 2 -3.48 7.35 19.63
N SER A 3 -2.99 6.71 20.70
CA SER A 3 -2.89 5.25 20.84
C SER A 3 -4.22 4.51 20.77
N LEU A 4 -5.34 5.24 20.85
CA LEU A 4 -6.69 4.67 20.85
C LEU A 4 -7.06 3.99 19.53
N PHE A 5 -6.62 4.53 18.38
CA PHE A 5 -7.09 4.10 17.05
C PHE A 5 -6.18 3.08 16.36
N LYS A 6 -5.02 2.80 16.94
CA LYS A 6 -3.98 2.00 16.30
C LYS A 6 -4.22 0.51 16.55
N LEU A 7 -4.57 -0.26 15.50
CA LEU A 7 -4.70 -1.73 15.58
C LEU A 7 -3.34 -2.44 15.60
N GLN A 8 -2.30 -1.79 15.09
CA GLN A 8 -0.99 -2.40 14.89
C GLN A 8 -0.09 -2.22 16.11
N SER A 9 0.62 -3.29 16.46
CA SER A 9 1.54 -3.33 17.60
C SER A 9 2.93 -2.74 17.32
N ILE A 10 3.19 -2.31 16.08
CA ILE A 10 4.48 -1.76 15.63
C ILE A 10 4.69 -0.37 16.21
N ASN A 11 5.69 -0.18 17.07
CA ASN A 11 5.99 1.11 17.67
C ASN A 11 7.42 1.55 17.40
N PHE A 12 7.61 2.85 17.20
CA PHE A 12 8.95 3.41 17.08
C PHE A 12 9.53 3.67 18.47
N SER A 13 10.67 3.04 18.78
CA SER A 13 11.39 3.24 20.04
C SER A 13 12.43 4.34 19.87
N VAL A 14 12.18 5.50 20.50
CA VAL A 14 13.09 6.66 20.46
C VAL A 14 14.47 6.28 21.02
N LYS A 15 14.52 5.50 22.11
CA LYS A 15 15.77 5.08 22.76
C LYS A 15 16.67 4.24 21.86
N SER A 16 16.09 3.31 21.10
CA SER A 16 16.86 2.39 20.23
C SER A 16 16.98 2.88 18.79
N HIS A 17 16.28 3.98 18.45
CA HIS A 17 16.09 4.44 17.08
C HIS A 17 15.63 3.35 16.11
N LYS A 18 14.81 2.38 16.58
CA LYS A 18 14.30 1.25 15.80
C LYS A 18 12.80 1.05 16.02
N TYR A 19 12.14 0.46 15.03
CA TYR A 19 10.80 -0.09 15.19
C TYR A 19 10.88 -1.37 16.01
N ILE A 20 9.95 -1.53 16.94
CA ILE A 20 9.78 -2.70 17.79
C ILE A 20 8.34 -3.19 17.70
N SER A 21 8.17 -4.50 17.63
CA SER A 21 6.89 -5.16 17.85
C SER A 21 6.64 -5.23 19.35
N LYS A 22 5.41 -4.93 19.79
CA LYS A 22 4.97 -5.24 21.15
C LYS A 22 3.98 -6.40 21.08
N ARG A 23 4.05 -7.32 22.04
CA ARG A 23 2.99 -8.33 22.18
C ARG A 23 1.66 -7.60 22.47
N PRO A 24 0.58 -7.86 21.72
CA PRO A 24 -0.68 -7.15 21.92
C PRO A 24 -1.20 -7.43 23.33
N SER A 25 -1.55 -6.37 24.07
CA SER A 25 -2.18 -6.52 25.38
C SER A 25 -3.58 -7.15 25.24
N ARG A 26 -4.16 -7.64 26.34
CA ARG A 26 -5.55 -8.16 26.32
C ARG A 26 -6.54 -7.11 25.79
N HIS A 27 -6.29 -5.84 26.12
CA HIS A 27 -7.09 -4.72 25.65
C HIS A 27 -6.92 -4.46 24.13
N ASP A 28 -5.70 -4.58 23.60
CA ASP A 28 -5.46 -4.43 22.15
C ASP A 28 -6.13 -5.54 21.36
N LYS A 29 -6.10 -6.78 21.87
CA LYS A 29 -6.83 -7.91 21.28
C LYS A 29 -8.33 -7.67 21.24
N LEU A 30 -8.90 -7.12 22.32
CA LEU A 30 -10.31 -6.76 22.39
C LEU A 30 -10.67 -5.68 21.36
N LYS A 31 -9.82 -4.64 21.21
CA LYS A 31 -10.02 -3.59 20.19
C LYS A 31 -10.03 -4.16 18.77
N VAL A 32 -9.04 -5.01 18.45
CA VAL A 32 -8.94 -5.66 17.14
C VAL A 32 -10.18 -6.51 16.89
N PHE A 33 -10.56 -7.34 17.85
CA PHE A 33 -11.76 -8.17 17.75
C PHE A 33 -13.02 -7.32 17.54
N LEU A 34 -13.18 -6.23 18.29
CA LEU A 34 -14.32 -5.34 18.18
C LEU A 34 -14.38 -4.67 16.80
N SER A 35 -13.26 -4.11 16.32
CA SER A 35 -13.19 -3.47 14.99
C SER A 35 -13.48 -4.47 13.87
N LEU A 36 -12.93 -5.69 13.93
CA LEU A 36 -13.22 -6.75 12.96
C LEU A 36 -14.69 -7.19 13.00
N SER A 37 -15.28 -7.32 14.20
CA SER A 37 -16.68 -7.69 14.36
C SER A 37 -17.64 -6.64 13.78
N ILE A 38 -17.39 -5.35 14.05
CA ILE A 38 -18.17 -4.24 13.48
C ILE A 38 -18.06 -4.25 11.95
N THR A 39 -16.85 -4.42 11.43
CA THR A 39 -16.61 -4.46 9.98
C THR A 39 -17.32 -5.66 9.35
N GLY A 40 -17.27 -6.83 10.01
CA GLY A 40 -18.02 -8.02 9.61
C GLY A 40 -19.53 -7.76 9.58
N ALA A 41 -20.08 -7.11 10.61
CA ALA A 41 -21.50 -6.75 10.68
C ALA A 41 -21.92 -5.82 9.53
N ILE A 42 -21.08 -4.82 9.19
CA ILE A 42 -21.32 -3.94 8.03
C ILE A 42 -21.31 -4.74 6.72
N CYS A 43 -20.33 -5.63 6.54
CA CYS A 43 -20.27 -6.47 5.34
C CYS A 43 -21.50 -7.38 5.21
N VAL A 44 -21.92 -8.01 6.31
CA VAL A 44 -23.13 -8.86 6.35
C VAL A 44 -24.38 -8.04 6.05
N ASN A 45 -24.52 -6.84 6.62
CA ASN A 45 -25.65 -5.95 6.33
C ASN A 45 -25.70 -5.54 4.85
N GLY A 46 -24.56 -5.20 4.26
CA GLY A 46 -24.46 -4.90 2.84
C GLY A 46 -24.85 -6.08 1.94
N LEU A 47 -24.34 -7.28 2.25
CA LEU A 47 -24.71 -8.50 1.51
C LEU A 47 -26.20 -8.85 1.67
N TYR A 48 -26.73 -8.71 2.89
CA TYR A 48 -28.16 -8.91 3.14
C TYR A 48 -29.01 -7.92 2.34
N THR A 49 -28.58 -6.67 2.23
CA THR A 49 -29.29 -5.65 1.46
C THR A 49 -29.31 -6.02 -0.02
N ILE A 50 -28.16 -6.39 -0.58
CA ILE A 50 -28.03 -6.81 -1.99
C ILE A 50 -28.89 -8.06 -2.28
N ALA A 51 -28.94 -9.03 -1.37
CA ALA A 51 -29.62 -10.30 -1.59
C ALA A 51 -31.13 -10.24 -1.35
N SER A 52 -31.57 -9.42 -0.38
CA SER A 52 -32.94 -9.50 0.16
C SER A 52 -33.78 -8.25 -0.11
N ARG A 53 -33.19 -7.13 -0.54
CA ARG A 53 -33.93 -5.90 -0.85
C ARG A 53 -33.83 -5.59 -2.34
N ASP A 54 -34.95 -5.16 -2.90
CA ASP A 54 -35.00 -4.61 -4.25
C ASP A 54 -34.46 -3.17 -4.21
N VAL A 55 -33.13 -3.06 -4.23
CA VAL A 55 -32.40 -1.79 -4.23
C VAL A 55 -32.00 -1.42 -5.65
N GLY A 56 -32.03 -0.12 -5.96
CA GLY A 56 -31.63 0.37 -7.28
C GLY A 56 -30.21 -0.04 -7.64
N ALA A 57 -29.91 -0.11 -8.94
CA ALA A 57 -28.63 -0.59 -9.43
C ALA A 57 -27.43 0.28 -8.94
N LEU A 58 -27.67 1.58 -8.72
CA LEU A 58 -26.69 2.51 -8.13
C LEU A 58 -26.35 2.14 -6.67
N GLU A 59 -27.37 1.92 -5.84
CA GLU A 59 -27.22 1.52 -4.44
C GLU A 59 -26.57 0.14 -4.31
N THR A 60 -26.92 -0.78 -5.22
CA THR A 60 -26.30 -2.10 -5.33
C THR A 60 -24.80 -1.99 -5.60
N ASN A 61 -24.41 -1.17 -6.59
CA ASN A 61 -22.99 -0.92 -6.90
C ASN A 61 -22.26 -0.24 -5.75
N PHE A 62 -22.91 0.70 -5.05
CA PHE A 62 -22.36 1.32 -3.84
C PHE A 62 -22.11 0.28 -2.72
N CYS A 63 -23.08 -0.60 -2.47
CA CYS A 63 -22.96 -1.68 -1.49
C CYS A 63 -21.81 -2.64 -1.84
N TYR A 64 -21.73 -3.07 -3.11
CA TYR A 64 -20.62 -3.92 -3.58
C TYR A 64 -19.26 -3.24 -3.42
N MET A 65 -19.18 -1.94 -3.74
CA MET A 65 -17.95 -1.17 -3.58
C MET A 65 -17.50 -1.20 -2.13
N PHE A 66 -18.42 -0.93 -1.20
CA PHE A 66 -18.08 -0.82 0.21
C PHE A 66 -17.76 -2.18 0.85
N VAL A 67 -18.59 -3.20 0.63
CA VAL A 67 -18.43 -4.54 1.22
C VAL A 67 -17.11 -5.17 0.77
N ILE A 68 -16.84 -5.19 -0.53
CA ILE A 68 -15.62 -5.81 -1.06
C ILE A 68 -14.38 -5.00 -0.65
N SER A 69 -14.48 -3.66 -0.64
CA SER A 69 -13.35 -2.83 -0.19
C SER A 69 -13.01 -3.07 1.27
N LEU A 70 -13.99 -3.08 2.17
CA LEU A 70 -13.78 -3.37 3.59
C LEU A 70 -13.21 -4.77 3.79
N PHE A 71 -13.74 -5.76 3.09
CA PHE A 71 -13.22 -7.12 3.13
C PHE A 71 -11.74 -7.18 2.72
N LEU A 72 -11.38 -6.56 1.59
CA LEU A 72 -10.00 -6.56 1.10
C LEU A 72 -9.06 -5.76 2.00
N ILE A 73 -9.53 -4.67 2.60
CA ILE A 73 -8.78 -3.90 3.61
C ILE A 73 -8.48 -4.81 4.82
N VAL A 74 -9.49 -5.49 5.37
CA VAL A 74 -9.32 -6.42 6.49
C VAL A 74 -8.34 -7.53 6.13
N VAL A 75 -8.51 -8.18 4.98
CA VAL A 75 -7.60 -9.23 4.48
C VAL A 75 -6.17 -8.72 4.34
N SER A 76 -6.00 -7.47 3.87
CA SER A 76 -4.68 -6.87 3.73
C SER A 76 -3.99 -6.57 5.06
N ILE A 77 -4.74 -6.13 6.08
CA ILE A 77 -4.20 -5.76 7.40
C ILE A 77 -3.96 -6.99 8.28
N PHE A 78 -4.71 -8.07 8.06
CA PHE A 78 -4.67 -9.27 8.88
C PHE A 78 -3.26 -9.86 9.10
N PRO A 79 -2.38 -9.99 8.09
CA PRO A 79 -1.00 -10.44 8.30
C PRO A 79 -0.21 -9.56 9.28
N THR A 80 -0.39 -8.24 9.22
CA THR A 80 0.31 -7.30 10.12
C THR A 80 -0.17 -7.41 11.56
N ILE A 81 -1.46 -7.74 11.76
CA ILE A 81 -2.04 -7.98 13.09
C ILE A 81 -1.54 -9.29 13.67
N LEU A 82 -1.49 -10.35 12.88
CA LEU A 82 -1.09 -11.69 13.33
C LEU A 82 0.41 -11.81 13.59
N ASP A 83 1.22 -11.34 12.64
CA ASP A 83 2.67 -11.44 12.67
C ASP A 83 3.31 -10.12 12.22
N PRO A 84 3.48 -9.16 13.15
CA PRO A 84 4.07 -7.85 12.86
C PRO A 84 5.59 -7.88 12.64
N ASP A 85 6.29 -8.96 13.02
CA ASP A 85 7.75 -9.00 13.07
C ASP A 85 8.42 -8.86 11.69
N PRO A 86 7.94 -9.51 10.61
CA PRO A 86 8.44 -9.28 9.26
C PRO A 86 8.35 -7.81 8.82
N PHE A 87 7.24 -7.15 9.16
CA PHE A 87 7.02 -5.73 8.83
C PHE A 87 7.95 -4.82 9.63
N VAL A 88 8.18 -5.12 10.91
CA VAL A 88 9.17 -4.42 11.75
C VAL A 88 10.58 -4.58 11.19
N ALA A 89 10.97 -5.79 10.79
CA ALA A 89 12.27 -6.07 10.20
C ALA A 89 12.47 -5.28 8.90
N MET A 90 11.45 -5.23 8.04
CA MET A 90 11.48 -4.45 6.80
C MET A 90 11.58 -2.95 7.06
N LEU A 91 10.76 -2.38 7.97
CA LEU A 91 10.83 -0.95 8.33
C LEU A 91 12.20 -0.56 8.90
N ASN A 92 12.78 -1.43 9.73
CA ASN A 92 14.14 -1.27 10.24
C ASN A 92 15.17 -1.38 9.11
N GLY A 93 14.98 -2.27 8.13
CA GLY A 93 15.82 -2.40 6.95
C GLY A 93 15.82 -1.14 6.08
N VAL A 94 14.64 -0.58 5.78
CA VAL A 94 14.50 0.71 5.08
C VAL A 94 15.22 1.81 5.84
N ARG A 95 14.99 1.89 7.15
CA ARG A 95 15.62 2.91 8.00
C ARG A 95 17.14 2.76 8.02
N GLN A 96 17.66 1.56 8.20
CA GLN A 96 19.09 1.27 8.21
C GLN A 96 19.73 1.61 6.85
N PHE A 97 19.06 1.29 5.75
CA PHE A 97 19.52 1.63 4.41
C PHE A 97 19.59 3.16 4.20
N ARG A 98 18.62 3.90 4.76
CA ARG A 98 18.56 5.36 4.69
C ARG A 98 19.52 6.05 5.67
N ASP A 99 19.87 5.41 6.78
CA ASP A 99 20.68 6.04 7.81
C ASP A 99 22.10 6.33 7.32
N LYS A 100 22.52 7.59 7.52
CA LYS A 100 23.65 8.24 6.85
C LYS A 100 25.00 7.60 7.14
N LYS A 101 25.13 6.91 8.29
CA LYS A 101 26.42 6.49 8.83
C LYS A 101 26.99 5.22 8.20
N THR A 102 26.18 4.38 7.55
CA THR A 102 26.63 3.00 7.32
C THR A 102 27.14 2.69 5.92
N ASN A 103 26.70 3.35 4.83
CA ASN A 103 27.02 2.79 3.49
C ASN A 103 27.17 3.76 2.30
N PHE A 104 27.06 5.09 2.45
CA PHE A 104 26.90 5.98 1.28
C PHE A 104 27.66 7.32 1.33
N THR A 105 29.00 7.27 1.31
CA THR A 105 29.81 8.43 0.90
C THR A 105 29.56 8.84 -0.56
N LEU A 106 29.02 7.93 -1.36
CA LEU A 106 28.84 8.09 -2.81
C LEU A 106 27.52 8.76 -3.24
N VAL A 107 26.52 8.90 -2.36
CA VAL A 107 25.20 9.46 -2.79
C VAL A 107 25.26 10.99 -2.84
N PRO A 108 25.03 11.61 -4.01
CA PRO A 108 24.97 13.05 -4.15
C PRO A 108 23.94 13.71 -3.21
N ASN A 109 24.30 14.86 -2.65
CA ASN A 109 23.44 15.59 -1.72
C ASN A 109 22.09 16.02 -2.32
N ASN A 110 22.03 16.29 -3.63
CA ASN A 110 20.78 16.67 -4.33
C ASN A 110 19.77 15.51 -4.38
N LEU A 111 20.22 14.29 -4.66
CA LEU A 111 19.40 13.08 -4.63
C LEU A 111 18.80 12.87 -3.25
N ARG A 112 19.65 12.98 -2.20
CA ARG A 112 19.19 12.86 -0.81
C ARG A 112 18.11 13.89 -0.46
N LYS A 113 18.24 15.15 -0.90
CA LYS A 113 17.21 16.18 -0.68
C LYS A 113 15.88 15.80 -1.33
N ASN A 114 15.91 15.27 -2.54
CA ASN A 114 14.70 14.81 -3.23
C ASN A 114 14.05 13.63 -2.51
N TRP A 115 14.85 12.72 -1.95
CA TRP A 115 14.36 11.57 -1.17
C TRP A 115 13.64 12.02 0.10
N ASP A 116 14.25 12.93 0.85
CA ASP A 116 13.64 13.50 2.04
C ASP A 116 12.37 14.29 1.69
N LEU A 117 12.33 14.98 0.54
CA LEU A 117 11.14 15.66 0.06
C LEU A 117 10.01 14.68 -0.26
N LEU A 118 10.27 13.63 -1.06
CA LEU A 118 9.20 12.70 -1.42
C LEU A 118 8.70 11.91 -0.21
N HIS A 119 9.60 11.51 0.70
CA HIS A 119 9.18 10.89 1.95
C HIS A 119 8.28 11.81 2.78
N LYS A 120 8.62 13.11 2.88
CA LYS A 120 7.75 14.10 3.54
C LYS A 120 6.39 14.23 2.84
N ILE A 121 6.37 14.28 1.51
CA ILE A 121 5.12 14.32 0.73
C ILE A 121 4.29 13.06 1.00
N SER A 122 4.90 11.87 0.99
CA SER A 122 4.23 10.60 1.29
C SER A 122 3.65 10.58 2.71
N MET A 123 4.38 11.09 3.70
CA MET A 123 3.89 11.24 5.07
C MET A 123 2.69 12.21 5.15
N ILE A 124 2.77 13.35 4.47
CA ILE A 124 1.68 14.34 4.44
C ILE A 124 0.44 13.72 3.77
N LEU A 125 0.61 13.05 2.63
CA LEU A 125 -0.48 12.36 1.93
C LEU A 125 -1.10 11.26 2.80
N SER A 126 -0.30 10.52 3.56
CA SER A 126 -0.80 9.54 4.54
C SER A 126 -1.67 10.20 5.61
N ILE A 127 -1.24 11.33 6.18
CA ILE A 127 -2.01 12.08 7.18
C ILE A 127 -3.31 12.62 6.59
N VAL A 128 -3.25 13.19 5.38
CA VAL A 128 -4.43 13.71 4.68
C VAL A 128 -5.42 12.57 4.43
N TYR A 129 -4.96 11.40 4.00
CA TYR A 129 -5.80 10.22 3.82
C TYR A 129 -6.39 9.71 5.15
N ASP A 130 -5.57 9.62 6.19
CA ASP A 130 -5.96 9.14 7.53
C ASP A 130 -7.07 9.97 8.17
N ILE A 131 -7.14 11.26 7.86
CA ILE A 131 -8.18 12.16 8.36
C ILE A 131 -9.32 12.23 7.34
N GLY A 132 -9.00 12.51 6.07
CA GLY A 132 -9.98 12.77 5.03
C GLY A 132 -10.89 11.58 4.75
N ALA A 133 -10.33 10.38 4.60
CA ALA A 133 -11.12 9.19 4.28
C ALA A 133 -12.15 8.84 5.37
N PRO A 134 -11.79 8.68 6.66
CA PRO A 134 -12.79 8.39 7.67
C PRO A 134 -13.73 9.55 7.91
N MET A 135 -13.29 10.82 7.82
CA MET A 135 -14.20 11.97 7.95
C MET A 135 -15.25 11.99 6.83
N ALA A 136 -14.88 11.65 5.59
CA ALA A 136 -15.84 11.50 4.50
C ALA A 136 -16.84 10.37 4.76
N LEU A 137 -16.39 9.21 5.26
CA LEU A 137 -17.27 8.09 5.58
C LEU A 137 -18.21 8.38 6.77
N ILE A 138 -17.70 9.05 7.80
CA ILE A 138 -18.50 9.49 8.95
C ILE A 138 -19.52 10.54 8.49
N GLY A 139 -19.10 11.52 7.68
CA GLY A 139 -20.00 12.50 7.08
C GLY A 139 -21.12 11.85 6.28
N LEU A 140 -20.78 10.87 5.42
CA LEU A 140 -21.77 10.11 4.65
C LEU A 140 -22.74 9.33 5.57
N THR A 141 -22.23 8.71 6.63
CA THR A 141 -23.06 7.99 7.62
C THR A 141 -23.98 8.94 8.40
N LEU A 142 -23.56 10.19 8.65
CA LEU A 142 -24.37 11.19 9.34
C LEU A 142 -25.44 11.82 8.44
N LEU A 143 -25.10 12.06 7.17
CA LEU A 143 -26.01 12.64 6.18
C LEU A 143 -27.07 11.62 5.74
N GLU A 144 -26.66 10.38 5.46
CA GLU A 144 -27.53 9.30 4.97
C GLU A 144 -27.40 8.03 5.82
N PRO A 145 -27.88 8.05 7.06
CA PRO A 145 -27.76 6.93 7.99
C PRO A 145 -28.61 5.71 7.58
N SER A 146 -29.60 5.91 6.72
CA SER A 146 -30.40 4.85 6.10
C SER A 146 -29.67 4.13 4.97
N LEU A 147 -28.56 4.68 4.47
CA LEU A 147 -27.87 4.14 3.31
C LEU A 147 -27.20 2.80 3.66
N PRO A 148 -27.56 1.69 2.99
CA PRO A 148 -26.80 0.45 3.13
C PRO A 148 -25.40 0.66 2.53
N PRO A 149 -24.34 0.06 3.10
CA PRO A 149 -24.35 -1.02 4.10
C PRO A 149 -24.22 -0.55 5.56
N PHE A 150 -24.39 0.73 5.86
CA PHE A 150 -24.18 1.24 7.22
C PHE A 150 -25.16 0.64 8.23
N LEU A 151 -24.71 0.43 9.48
CA LEU A 151 -25.51 -0.23 10.51
C LEU A 151 -26.73 0.62 10.93
N GLY A 152 -26.73 1.92 10.65
CA GLY A 152 -27.89 2.80 10.84
C GLY A 152 -29.13 2.35 10.07
N SER A 153 -28.95 1.71 8.91
CA SER A 153 -30.05 1.23 8.05
C SER A 153 -30.88 0.12 8.69
N ILE A 154 -30.31 -0.66 9.62
CA ILE A 154 -31.01 -1.74 10.33
C ILE A 154 -32.03 -1.14 11.30
N ILE A 155 -31.63 -0.09 12.04
CA ILE A 155 -32.43 0.54 13.09
C ILE A 155 -33.68 1.22 12.52
N GLN A 156 -33.58 1.80 11.32
CA GLN A 156 -34.68 2.54 10.71
C GLN A 156 -35.79 1.64 10.16
N SER A 157 -35.51 0.36 9.95
CA SER A 157 -36.50 -0.59 9.40
C SER A 157 -37.58 -1.01 10.39
N SER A 158 -37.40 -0.77 11.68
CA SER A 158 -38.41 -1.08 12.69
C SER A 158 -39.27 0.16 12.97
N ASP A 159 -40.54 0.10 12.61
CA ASP A 159 -41.61 1.11 12.84
C ASP A 159 -41.92 1.38 14.34
N ILE A 160 -40.94 1.14 15.21
CA ILE A 160 -41.05 1.28 16.66
C ILE A 160 -41.07 2.77 16.98
N LYS A 161 -42.20 3.23 17.56
CA LYS A 161 -42.43 4.58 18.08
C LYS A 161 -41.14 5.17 18.67
N MET A 162 -40.73 6.32 18.13
CA MET A 162 -39.42 6.96 18.28
C MET A 162 -39.11 7.43 19.72
N GLY A 163 -38.86 6.50 20.64
CA GLY A 163 -38.50 6.79 22.04
C GLY A 163 -37.06 7.31 22.21
N VAL A 164 -36.76 7.90 23.37
CA VAL A 164 -35.40 8.41 23.71
C VAL A 164 -34.33 7.31 23.61
N MET A 165 -34.69 6.07 23.96
CA MET A 165 -33.80 4.92 23.92
C MET A 165 -33.32 4.57 22.50
N THR A 166 -34.14 4.78 21.46
CA THR A 166 -33.74 4.52 20.06
C THR A 166 -32.76 5.58 19.55
N ARG A 167 -32.92 6.84 19.97
CA ARG A 167 -31.97 7.92 19.65
C ARG A 167 -30.59 7.66 20.25
N PHE A 168 -30.53 7.25 21.52
CA PHE A 168 -29.27 6.91 22.18
C PHE A 168 -28.60 5.70 21.52
N GLY A 169 -29.35 4.65 21.23
CA GLY A 169 -28.83 3.46 20.53
C GLY A 169 -28.24 3.80 19.15
N ARG A 170 -28.91 4.67 18.39
CA ARG A 170 -28.41 5.14 17.09
C ARG A 170 -27.11 5.93 17.21
N PHE A 171 -27.02 6.85 18.18
CA PHE A 171 -25.78 7.59 18.43
C PHE A 171 -24.62 6.66 18.79
N LEU A 172 -24.88 5.65 19.64
CA LEU A 172 -23.89 4.66 20.04
C LEU A 172 -23.41 3.83 18.84
N ILE A 173 -24.32 3.34 18.00
CA ILE A 173 -23.97 2.54 16.80
C ILE A 173 -23.14 3.37 15.82
N ILE A 174 -23.55 4.62 15.53
CA ILE A 174 -22.80 5.52 14.65
C ILE A 174 -21.40 5.81 15.23
N SER A 175 -21.30 6.05 16.55
CA SER A 175 -20.03 6.32 17.21
C SER A 175 -19.07 5.13 17.12
N VAL A 176 -19.57 3.92 17.38
CA VAL A 176 -18.81 2.67 17.32
C VAL A 176 -18.39 2.35 15.88
N GLN A 177 -19.29 2.55 14.90
CA GLN A 177 -18.97 2.40 13.49
C GLN A 177 -17.89 3.40 13.03
N SER A 178 -18.00 4.67 13.45
CA SER A 178 -17.03 5.73 13.15
C SER A 178 -15.64 5.38 13.70
N LEU A 179 -15.58 4.87 14.93
CA LEU A 179 -14.34 4.39 15.54
C LEU A 179 -13.70 3.28 14.72
N SER A 180 -14.49 2.33 14.21
CA SER A 180 -13.99 1.26 13.35
C SER A 180 -13.43 1.81 12.03
N PHE A 181 -14.10 2.76 11.38
CA PHE A 181 -13.62 3.39 10.15
C PHE A 181 -12.29 4.12 10.35
N ILE A 182 -12.15 4.90 11.42
CA ILE A 182 -10.88 5.57 11.74
C ILE A 182 -9.79 4.52 11.95
N SER A 183 -10.09 3.46 12.71
CA SER A 183 -9.11 2.43 13.04
C SER A 183 -8.62 1.64 11.82
N LEU A 184 -9.54 1.28 10.91
CA LEU A 184 -9.21 0.63 9.65
C LEU A 184 -8.44 1.56 8.71
N ALA A 185 -8.88 2.81 8.55
CA ALA A 185 -8.24 3.78 7.65
C ALA A 185 -6.77 4.00 8.05
N VAL A 186 -6.53 4.26 9.34
CA VAL A 186 -5.17 4.43 9.90
C VAL A 186 -4.31 3.18 9.70
N SER A 187 -4.89 2.00 9.93
CA SER A 187 -4.16 0.73 9.80
C SER A 187 -3.81 0.43 8.34
N PHE A 188 -4.76 0.64 7.42
CA PHE A 188 -4.57 0.49 5.99
C PHE A 188 -3.51 1.47 5.47
N SER A 189 -3.63 2.75 5.80
CA SER A 189 -2.69 3.80 5.39
C SER A 189 -1.27 3.56 5.92
N PHE A 190 -1.13 3.16 7.18
CA PHE A 190 0.19 2.76 7.71
C PHE A 190 0.79 1.61 6.89
N GLN A 191 0.00 0.59 6.57
CA GLN A 191 0.52 -0.56 5.84
C GLN A 191 0.81 -0.23 4.37
N PHE A 192 -0.08 0.49 3.70
CA PHE A 192 0.05 0.83 2.29
C PHE A 192 1.07 1.96 2.08
N VAL A 193 0.89 3.10 2.72
CA VAL A 193 1.73 4.29 2.48
C VAL A 193 3.07 4.15 3.19
N ILE A 194 3.05 3.94 4.51
CA ILE A 194 4.29 3.97 5.31
C ILE A 194 5.11 2.71 5.12
N THR A 195 4.47 1.54 5.10
CA THR A 195 5.19 0.27 5.10
C THR A 195 5.51 -0.16 3.68
N PHE A 196 4.51 -0.26 2.80
CA PHE A 196 4.73 -0.72 1.43
C PHE A 196 5.37 0.35 0.53
N PHE A 197 4.72 1.50 0.37
CA PHE A 197 5.08 2.49 -0.64
C PHE A 197 6.44 3.12 -0.36
N VAL A 198 6.73 3.51 0.90
CA VAL A 198 8.06 4.02 1.27
C VAL A 198 9.16 2.98 1.04
N SER A 199 8.91 1.70 1.34
CA SER A 199 9.89 0.63 1.09
C SER A 199 10.16 0.43 -0.40
N LEU A 200 9.09 0.35 -1.20
CA LEU A 200 9.20 0.23 -2.66
C LEU A 200 9.93 1.42 -3.27
N HIS A 201 9.58 2.62 -2.82
CA HIS A 201 10.21 3.84 -3.27
C HIS A 201 11.71 3.89 -2.92
N CYS A 202 12.07 3.53 -1.67
CA CYS A 202 13.45 3.44 -1.24
C CYS A 202 14.28 2.49 -2.12
N VAL A 203 13.71 1.33 -2.49
CA VAL A 203 14.36 0.40 -3.44
C VAL A 203 14.47 1.02 -4.83
N ALA A 204 13.40 1.59 -5.37
CA ALA A 204 13.38 2.20 -6.70
C ALA A 204 14.45 3.28 -6.84
N GLU A 205 14.58 4.14 -5.84
CA GLU A 205 15.61 5.18 -5.79
C GLU A 205 17.02 4.62 -5.65
N GLY A 206 17.22 3.65 -4.76
CA GLY A 206 18.51 3.00 -4.60
C GLY A 206 18.99 2.38 -5.91
N VAL A 207 18.10 1.69 -6.63
CA VAL A 207 18.42 1.11 -7.94
C VAL A 207 18.63 2.20 -9.00
N ALA A 208 17.84 3.28 -8.98
CA ALA A 208 18.03 4.42 -9.90
C ALA A 208 19.42 5.05 -9.73
N PHE A 209 19.85 5.21 -8.47
CA PHE A 209 21.17 5.71 -8.13
C PHE A 209 22.26 4.76 -8.65
N MET A 210 22.13 3.46 -8.38
CA MET A 210 23.05 2.45 -8.89
C MET A 210 23.16 2.47 -10.41
N LYS A 211 22.05 2.64 -11.13
CA LYS A 211 22.04 2.76 -12.59
C LYS A 211 22.86 3.95 -13.08
N ARG A 212 22.79 5.09 -12.38
CA ARG A 212 23.59 6.28 -12.72
C ARG A 212 25.07 6.01 -12.52
N LEU A 213 25.47 5.45 -11.37
CA LEU A 213 26.88 5.11 -11.11
C LEU A 213 27.43 4.09 -12.12
N CYS A 214 26.64 3.08 -12.50
CA CYS A 214 27.06 2.09 -13.50
C CYS A 214 27.17 2.68 -14.92
N SER A 215 26.73 3.92 -15.15
CA SER A 215 26.85 4.59 -16.46
C SER A 215 28.15 5.36 -16.61
N GLU A 216 28.95 5.48 -15.55
CA GLU A 216 30.26 6.13 -15.64
C GLU A 216 31.29 5.19 -16.31
N PRO A 217 32.13 5.70 -17.22
CA PRO A 217 33.02 4.88 -18.05
C PRO A 217 34.20 4.29 -17.26
N ILE A 218 34.64 4.97 -16.20
CA ILE A 218 35.80 4.58 -15.39
C ILE A 218 35.28 4.16 -14.01
N MET A 219 35.40 2.87 -13.72
CA MET A 219 34.95 2.29 -12.47
C MET A 219 36.09 1.50 -11.86
N ASP A 220 36.65 2.00 -10.76
CA ASP A 220 37.69 1.30 -10.01
C ASP A 220 37.14 0.07 -9.26
N MET A 221 38.02 -0.88 -8.93
CA MET A 221 37.72 -2.11 -8.21
C MET A 221 37.07 -1.88 -6.85
N ASP A 222 37.54 -0.88 -6.10
CA ASP A 222 36.98 -0.58 -4.78
C ASP A 222 35.57 0.01 -4.91
N ARG A 223 35.36 0.88 -5.91
CA ARG A 223 34.04 1.44 -6.22
C ARG A 223 33.05 0.35 -6.68
N MET A 224 33.50 -0.59 -7.52
CA MET A 224 32.71 -1.76 -7.91
C MET A 224 32.31 -2.60 -6.70
N THR A 225 33.25 -2.83 -5.77
CA THR A 225 32.99 -3.58 -4.54
C THR A 225 31.92 -2.90 -3.68
N SER A 226 32.03 -1.58 -3.46
CA SER A 226 31.02 -0.81 -2.74
C SER A 226 29.66 -0.85 -3.44
N MET A 227 29.64 -0.76 -4.78
CA MET A 227 28.41 -0.84 -5.55
C MET A 227 27.71 -2.19 -5.44
N LEU A 228 28.46 -3.28 -5.52
CA LEU A 228 27.91 -4.63 -5.33
C LEU A 228 27.40 -4.84 -3.90
N GLN A 229 28.08 -4.27 -2.91
CA GLN A 229 27.61 -4.28 -1.53
C GLN A 229 26.27 -3.55 -1.40
N VAL A 230 26.13 -2.35 -1.95
CA VAL A 230 24.86 -1.61 -1.96
C VAL A 230 23.76 -2.40 -2.66
N TYR A 231 24.06 -2.97 -3.83
CA TYR A 231 23.11 -3.78 -4.59
C TYR A 231 22.61 -4.98 -3.78
N HIS A 232 23.50 -5.65 -3.05
CA HIS A 232 23.13 -6.75 -2.17
C HIS A 232 22.23 -6.32 -1.01
N HIS A 233 22.47 -5.16 -0.39
CA HIS A 233 21.58 -4.61 0.63
C HIS A 233 20.18 -4.31 0.06
N LEU A 234 20.09 -3.79 -1.15
CA LEU A 234 18.82 -3.60 -1.86
C LEU A 234 18.12 -4.92 -2.17
N GLN A 235 18.86 -5.97 -2.54
CA GLN A 235 18.28 -7.31 -2.75
C GLN A 235 17.70 -7.88 -1.46
N ILE A 236 18.38 -7.69 -0.32
CA ILE A 236 17.84 -8.09 1.00
C ILE A 236 16.55 -7.34 1.29
N LEU A 237 16.54 -6.02 1.07
CA LEU A 237 15.35 -5.20 1.31
C LEU A 237 14.17 -5.63 0.43
N VAL A 238 14.41 -5.90 -0.86
CA VAL A 238 13.39 -6.47 -1.78
C VAL A 238 12.92 -7.85 -1.32
N GLY A 239 13.84 -8.68 -0.81
CA GLY A 239 13.52 -9.96 -0.19
C GLY A 239 12.55 -9.80 0.97
N GLN A 240 12.82 -8.88 1.88
CA GLN A 240 11.94 -8.56 3.02
C GLN A 240 10.59 -8.01 2.57
N THR A 241 10.56 -7.08 1.60
CA THR A 241 9.32 -6.57 1.01
C THR A 241 8.49 -7.71 0.41
N ASN A 242 9.11 -8.61 -0.36
CA ASN A 242 8.41 -9.76 -0.91
C ASN A 242 7.90 -10.72 0.17
N THR A 243 8.67 -10.98 1.23
CA THR A 243 8.23 -11.83 2.35
C THR A 243 6.98 -11.26 3.01
N CYS A 244 6.91 -9.93 3.21
CA CYS A 244 5.78 -9.27 3.85
C CYS A 244 4.55 -9.18 2.93
N PHE A 245 4.75 -8.85 1.65
CA PHE A 245 3.66 -8.41 0.79
C PHE A 245 3.21 -9.42 -0.27
N ARG A 246 4.07 -10.35 -0.70
CA ARG A 246 3.82 -11.20 -1.88
C ARG A 246 2.57 -12.06 -1.75
N LYS A 247 2.33 -12.67 -0.58
CA LYS A 247 1.33 -13.73 -0.42
C LYS A 247 -0.11 -13.20 -0.39
N VAL A 248 -0.35 -12.16 0.39
CA VAL A 248 -1.73 -11.68 0.68
C VAL A 248 -1.84 -10.19 0.44
N VAL A 249 -0.98 -9.39 1.07
CA VAL A 249 -1.17 -7.94 1.14
C VAL A 249 -1.15 -7.25 -0.23
N LEU A 250 -0.13 -7.50 -1.06
CA LEU A 250 -0.02 -6.86 -2.38
C LEU A 250 -1.14 -7.29 -3.34
N PRO A 251 -1.48 -8.60 -3.47
CA PRO A 251 -2.69 -9.01 -4.19
C PRO A 251 -3.96 -8.31 -3.72
N SER A 252 -4.16 -8.19 -2.40
CA SER A 252 -5.33 -7.51 -1.83
C SER A 252 -5.37 -6.02 -2.18
N PHE A 253 -4.23 -5.31 -2.13
CA PHE A 253 -4.16 -3.91 -2.54
C PHE A 253 -4.47 -3.71 -4.03
N LEU A 254 -3.91 -4.55 -4.90
CA LEU A 254 -4.16 -4.48 -6.34
C LEU A 254 -5.63 -4.72 -6.65
N LEU A 255 -6.23 -5.75 -6.05
CA LEU A 255 -7.64 -6.07 -6.23
C LEU A 255 -8.54 -4.96 -5.67
N LEU A 256 -8.19 -4.39 -4.50
CA LEU A 256 -8.90 -3.27 -3.89
C LEU A 256 -8.93 -2.06 -4.83
N PHE A 257 -7.77 -1.66 -5.38
CA PHE A 257 -7.71 -0.52 -6.29
C PHE A 257 -8.46 -0.76 -7.58
N VAL A 258 -8.33 -1.96 -8.18
CA VAL A 258 -9.08 -2.32 -9.39
C VAL A 258 -10.59 -2.26 -9.12
N TRP A 259 -11.04 -2.82 -8.00
CA TRP A 259 -12.45 -2.88 -7.67
C TRP A 259 -13.08 -1.50 -7.41
N ILE A 260 -12.42 -0.69 -6.57
CA ILE A 260 -12.84 0.69 -6.32
C ILE A 260 -12.85 1.47 -7.63
N ASN A 261 -11.84 1.31 -8.49
CA ASN A 261 -11.76 2.02 -9.75
C ASN A 261 -12.93 1.67 -10.68
N ILE A 262 -13.24 0.38 -10.85
CA ILE A 262 -14.34 -0.09 -11.69
C ILE A 262 -15.68 0.48 -11.18
N LEU A 263 -15.99 0.28 -9.90
CA LEU A 263 -17.30 0.66 -9.37
C LEU A 263 -17.45 2.17 -9.22
N ALA A 264 -16.44 2.88 -8.72
CA ALA A 264 -16.51 4.32 -8.59
C ALA A 264 -16.63 4.99 -9.98
N THR A 265 -15.93 4.50 -11.00
CA THR A 265 -16.06 5.03 -12.37
C THR A 265 -17.42 4.70 -12.98
N THR A 266 -17.95 3.50 -12.72
CA THR A 266 -19.31 3.13 -13.15
C THR A 266 -20.34 4.08 -12.53
N ILE A 267 -20.27 4.30 -11.22
CA ILE A 267 -21.13 5.24 -10.49
C ILE A 267 -20.99 6.67 -11.06
N ASN A 268 -19.76 7.13 -11.31
CA ASN A 268 -19.52 8.46 -11.90
C ASN A 268 -20.20 8.64 -13.25
N VAL A 269 -20.07 7.65 -14.13
CA VAL A 269 -20.67 7.70 -15.48
C VAL A 269 -22.19 7.61 -15.39
N SER A 270 -22.74 6.74 -14.53
CA SER A 270 -24.18 6.61 -14.34
C SER A 270 -24.83 7.85 -13.72
N LEU A 271 -24.13 8.57 -12.84
CA LEU A 271 -24.63 9.83 -12.26
C LEU A 271 -24.62 10.98 -13.28
N GLY A 272 -23.64 11.01 -14.19
CA GLY A 272 -23.54 12.02 -15.24
C GLY A 272 -23.56 13.45 -14.66
N PRO A 273 -24.46 14.35 -15.11
CA PRO A 273 -24.54 15.71 -14.58
C PRO A 273 -25.03 15.80 -13.13
N LYS A 274 -25.75 14.77 -12.62
CA LYS A 274 -26.25 14.73 -11.23
C LYS A 274 -25.14 14.53 -10.19
N LEU A 275 -23.90 14.33 -10.65
CA LEU A 275 -22.73 14.22 -9.78
C LEU A 275 -22.53 15.47 -8.92
N LEU A 276 -22.95 16.65 -9.40
CA LEU A 276 -22.77 17.92 -8.68
C LEU A 276 -23.95 18.27 -7.75
N ASP A 277 -25.05 17.52 -7.80
CA ASP A 277 -26.25 17.81 -7.01
C ASP A 277 -26.01 17.58 -5.50
N HIS A 278 -25.11 16.65 -5.15
CA HIS A 278 -24.79 16.31 -3.77
C HIS A 278 -23.28 16.26 -3.55
N LEU A 279 -22.78 16.96 -2.53
CA LEU A 279 -21.35 16.98 -2.18
C LEU A 279 -20.80 15.56 -1.91
N GLY A 280 -21.63 14.64 -1.43
CA GLY A 280 -21.28 13.23 -1.21
C GLY A 280 -20.84 12.52 -2.50
N ASN A 281 -21.41 12.90 -3.65
CA ASN A 281 -21.10 12.28 -4.94
C ASN A 281 -19.68 12.60 -5.41
N CYS A 282 -19.04 13.67 -4.91
CA CYS A 282 -17.64 13.99 -5.20
C CYS A 282 -16.64 12.94 -4.67
N ILE A 283 -17.06 12.03 -3.78
CA ILE A 283 -16.19 10.96 -3.28
C ILE A 283 -15.83 9.95 -4.39
N PHE A 284 -16.73 9.72 -5.33
CA PHE A 284 -16.57 8.73 -6.40
C PHE A 284 -15.53 9.14 -7.47
N PRO A 285 -15.52 10.36 -8.03
CA PRO A 285 -14.46 10.78 -8.96
C PRO A 285 -13.11 10.85 -8.27
N PHE A 286 -13.07 11.31 -7.01
CA PHE A 286 -11.84 11.34 -6.23
C PHE A 286 -11.30 9.92 -5.98
N SER A 287 -12.16 8.97 -5.61
CA SER A 287 -11.76 7.58 -5.37
C SER A 287 -11.28 6.90 -6.66
N SER A 288 -11.94 7.14 -7.79
CA SER A 288 -11.49 6.64 -9.10
C SER A 288 -10.12 7.23 -9.47
N ALA A 289 -9.93 8.54 -9.38
CA ALA A 289 -8.66 9.19 -9.68
C ALA A 289 -7.52 8.71 -8.76
N LEU A 290 -7.77 8.62 -7.46
CA LEU A 290 -6.79 8.17 -6.47
C LEU A 290 -6.36 6.72 -6.72
N THR A 291 -7.30 5.84 -7.03
CA THR A 291 -6.97 4.43 -7.34
C THR A 291 -6.26 4.28 -8.68
N THR A 292 -6.60 5.08 -9.70
CA THR A 292 -5.86 5.13 -10.96
C THR A 292 -4.41 5.52 -10.74
N VAL A 293 -4.17 6.61 -10.02
CA VAL A 293 -2.82 7.07 -9.68
C VAL A 293 -2.07 6.03 -8.85
N SER A 294 -2.74 5.40 -7.89
CA SER A 294 -2.13 4.36 -7.04
C SER A 294 -1.70 3.14 -7.85
N ILE A 295 -2.53 2.65 -8.78
CA ILE A 295 -2.19 1.54 -9.69
C ILE A 295 -0.98 1.91 -10.56
N LEU A 296 -0.99 3.09 -11.17
CA LEU A 296 0.08 3.57 -12.03
C LEU A 296 1.40 3.71 -11.26
N LEU A 297 1.40 4.36 -10.10
CA LEU A 297 2.61 4.55 -9.28
C LEU A 297 3.18 3.22 -8.80
N LEU A 298 2.32 2.35 -8.27
CA LEU A 298 2.70 1.03 -7.76
C LEU A 298 3.36 0.18 -8.86
N GLY A 299 2.67 0.04 -9.99
CA GLY A 299 3.17 -0.75 -11.11
C GLY A 299 4.42 -0.14 -11.76
N THR A 300 4.47 1.19 -11.88
CA THR A 300 5.62 1.88 -12.47
C THR A 300 6.86 1.72 -11.59
N PHE A 301 6.78 1.98 -10.28
CA PHE A 301 7.95 1.81 -9.41
C PHE A 301 8.44 0.36 -9.36
N ALA A 302 7.53 -0.60 -9.24
CA ALA A 302 7.90 -2.01 -9.26
C ALA A 302 8.54 -2.44 -10.60
N GLY A 303 7.99 -1.97 -11.72
CA GLY A 303 8.54 -2.21 -13.05
C GLY A 303 9.90 -1.54 -13.28
N LEU A 304 10.10 -0.33 -12.75
CA LEU A 304 11.37 0.39 -12.81
C LEU A 304 12.45 -0.29 -11.98
N VAL A 305 12.11 -0.82 -10.79
CA VAL A 305 13.04 -1.64 -9.98
C VAL A 305 13.53 -2.84 -10.78
N ASN A 306 12.64 -3.58 -11.44
CA ASN A 306 13.02 -4.74 -12.26
C ASN A 306 13.87 -4.32 -13.47
N LYS A 307 13.42 -3.31 -14.23
CA LYS A 307 14.13 -2.83 -15.43
C LYS A 307 15.53 -2.31 -15.09
N TRP A 308 15.65 -1.43 -14.10
CA TRP A 308 16.93 -0.82 -13.75
C TRP A 308 17.87 -1.80 -13.04
N SER A 309 17.36 -2.69 -12.18
CA SER A 309 18.21 -3.70 -11.52
C SER A 309 18.79 -4.71 -12.51
N THR A 310 18.02 -5.07 -13.55
CA THR A 310 18.50 -5.89 -14.68
C THR A 310 19.60 -5.15 -15.45
N GLN A 311 19.39 -3.86 -15.76
CA GLN A 311 20.41 -3.04 -16.42
C GLN A 311 21.72 -2.97 -15.61
N CYS A 312 21.64 -2.74 -14.29
CA CYS A 312 22.82 -2.75 -13.42
C CYS A 312 23.55 -4.10 -13.45
N GLY A 313 22.83 -5.21 -13.31
CA GLY A 313 23.42 -6.56 -13.36
C GLY A 313 24.16 -6.83 -14.67
N THR A 314 23.55 -6.49 -15.81
CA THR A 314 24.20 -6.64 -17.13
C THR A 314 25.45 -5.77 -17.28
N LYS A 315 25.45 -4.56 -16.71
CA LYS A 315 26.62 -3.68 -16.73
C LYS A 315 27.74 -4.20 -15.85
N PHE A 316 27.43 -4.70 -14.65
CA PHE A 316 28.43 -5.33 -13.78
C PHE A 316 29.08 -6.54 -14.48
N ALA A 317 28.28 -7.38 -15.14
CA ALA A 317 28.78 -8.53 -15.88
C ALA A 317 29.71 -8.13 -17.05
N LYS A 318 29.42 -7.00 -17.73
CA LYS A 318 30.24 -6.50 -18.85
C LYS A 318 31.52 -5.77 -18.39
N GLN A 319 31.45 -4.98 -17.33
CA GLN A 319 32.59 -4.20 -16.84
C GLN A 319 33.59 -5.05 -16.05
N TRP A 320 33.12 -6.15 -15.43
CA TRP A 320 33.97 -7.01 -14.61
C TRP A 320 35.21 -7.58 -15.33
N PRO A 321 35.10 -8.17 -16.55
CA PRO A 321 36.26 -8.64 -17.30
C PRO A 321 37.26 -7.53 -17.66
N LEU A 322 36.76 -6.33 -17.98
CA LEU A 322 37.60 -5.18 -18.35
C LEU A 322 38.45 -4.72 -17.18
N LEU A 323 37.87 -4.71 -15.98
CA LEU A 323 38.57 -4.34 -14.74
C LEU A 323 39.72 -5.29 -14.40
N ILE A 324 39.51 -6.60 -14.57
CA ILE A 324 40.56 -7.60 -14.36
C ILE A 324 41.75 -7.38 -15.29
N HIS A 325 41.49 -6.96 -16.52
CA HIS A 325 42.55 -6.74 -17.51
C HIS A 325 43.39 -5.50 -17.20
N ILE A 326 42.76 -4.44 -16.70
CA ILE A 326 43.43 -3.18 -16.33
C ILE A 326 44.26 -3.35 -15.06
N ASP A 327 43.71 -3.98 -14.03
CA ASP A 327 44.36 -4.15 -12.72
C ASP A 327 45.16 -5.46 -12.66
N GLY A 328 46.12 -5.67 -13.57
CA GLY A 328 46.87 -6.93 -13.78
C GLY A 328 47.54 -7.56 -12.54
N LYS A 329 47.42 -6.93 -11.36
CA LYS A 329 47.87 -7.39 -10.04
C LYS A 329 46.79 -8.06 -9.19
N VAL A 330 45.52 -8.13 -9.64
CA VAL A 330 44.45 -8.78 -8.85
C VAL A 330 44.71 -10.27 -8.66
N THR A 331 44.80 -10.70 -7.40
CA THR A 331 44.97 -12.11 -7.04
C THR A 331 43.84 -12.98 -7.60
N ARG A 332 44.16 -14.22 -8.00
CA ARG A 332 43.18 -15.19 -8.52
C ARG A 332 41.99 -15.37 -7.57
N GLN A 333 42.25 -15.39 -6.27
CA GLN A 333 41.21 -15.52 -5.25
C GLN A 333 40.22 -14.33 -5.24
N ARG A 334 40.72 -13.08 -5.32
CA ARG A 334 39.86 -11.88 -5.38
C ARG A 334 39.03 -11.88 -6.66
N ARG A 335 39.61 -12.33 -7.78
CA ARG A 335 38.92 -12.49 -9.07
C ARG A 335 37.76 -13.48 -8.98
N ASP A 336 38.00 -14.67 -8.44
CA ASP A 336 36.98 -15.72 -8.33
C ASP A 336 35.86 -15.33 -7.34
N TRP A 337 36.22 -14.65 -6.25
CA TRP A 337 35.26 -14.11 -5.30
C TRP A 337 34.35 -13.06 -5.95
N MET A 338 34.93 -12.11 -6.68
CA MET A 338 34.16 -11.04 -7.31
C MET A 338 33.32 -11.53 -8.49
N SER A 339 33.83 -12.47 -9.29
CA SER A 339 33.04 -13.13 -10.33
C SER A 339 31.79 -13.80 -9.75
N ARG A 340 31.91 -14.48 -8.61
CA ARG A 340 30.77 -15.06 -7.88
C ARG A 340 29.79 -13.98 -7.40
N LYS A 341 30.29 -12.85 -6.88
CA LYS A 341 29.45 -11.72 -6.46
C LYS A 341 28.67 -11.11 -7.63
N VAL A 342 29.32 -10.85 -8.75
CA VAL A 342 28.66 -10.33 -9.96
C VAL A 342 27.62 -11.32 -10.49
N LYS A 343 27.94 -12.62 -10.52
CA LYS A 343 26.98 -13.67 -10.91
C LYS A 343 25.78 -13.77 -9.95
N SER A 344 25.95 -13.41 -8.69
CA SER A 344 24.87 -13.39 -7.70
C SER A 344 23.92 -12.18 -7.81
N CYS A 345 24.26 -11.17 -8.63
CA CYS A 345 23.41 -10.00 -8.89
C CYS A 345 22.21 -10.34 -9.78
N SER A 346 21.27 -11.10 -9.22
CA SER A 346 19.98 -11.38 -9.86
C SER A 346 19.08 -10.14 -9.90
N PRO A 347 18.28 -9.96 -10.97
CA PRO A 347 17.31 -8.89 -11.06
C PRO A 347 16.36 -8.84 -9.85
N MET A 348 16.13 -7.63 -9.34
CA MET A 348 15.22 -7.39 -8.23
C MET A 348 13.79 -7.35 -8.76
N LYS A 349 12.93 -8.25 -8.26
CA LYS A 349 11.53 -8.37 -8.69
C LYS A 349 10.61 -8.19 -7.49
N ILE A 350 9.66 -7.27 -7.60
CA ILE A 350 8.55 -7.15 -6.65
C ILE A 350 7.48 -8.17 -7.04
N LYS A 351 7.25 -9.16 -6.18
CA LYS A 351 6.42 -10.33 -6.46
C LYS A 351 5.02 -10.18 -5.88
N PHE A 352 4.01 -10.66 -6.60
CA PHE A 352 2.65 -10.84 -6.12
C PHE A 352 2.20 -12.28 -6.45
N GLY A 353 1.92 -13.08 -5.44
CA GLY A 353 1.77 -14.53 -5.60
C GLY A 353 3.02 -15.16 -6.22
N ASN A 354 2.83 -15.90 -7.33
CA ASN A 354 3.91 -16.51 -8.11
C ASN A 354 4.43 -15.59 -9.23
N ASN A 355 3.76 -14.46 -9.48
CA ASN A 355 4.11 -13.50 -10.53
C ASN A 355 4.95 -12.34 -9.99
N PHE A 356 5.39 -11.45 -10.87
CA PHE A 356 6.06 -10.20 -10.52
C PHE A 356 5.52 -9.05 -11.35
N MET A 357 5.60 -7.84 -10.79
CA MET A 357 5.11 -6.64 -11.48
C MET A 357 6.10 -6.20 -12.55
N GLU A 358 5.62 -6.14 -13.78
CA GLU A 358 6.33 -5.59 -14.93
C GLU A 358 5.91 -4.15 -15.18
N ILE A 359 6.67 -3.44 -16.03
CA ILE A 359 6.36 -2.06 -16.37
C ILE A 359 5.02 -1.90 -17.12
N THR A 360 4.55 -2.97 -17.76
CA THR A 360 3.27 -3.05 -18.49
C THR A 360 2.10 -3.46 -17.60
N THR A 361 2.35 -4.07 -16.44
CA THR A 361 1.29 -4.48 -15.50
C THR A 361 0.28 -3.38 -15.16
N PRO A 362 0.68 -2.13 -14.83
CA PRO A 362 -0.31 -1.09 -14.52
C PRO A 362 -1.21 -0.74 -15.71
N LEU A 363 -0.69 -0.79 -16.95
CA LEU A 363 -1.48 -0.57 -18.16
C LEU A 363 -2.49 -1.69 -18.38
N VAL A 364 -2.09 -2.95 -18.14
CA VAL A 364 -3.00 -4.10 -18.21
C VAL A 364 -4.11 -3.99 -17.17
N LEU A 365 -3.80 -3.57 -15.95
CA LEU A 365 -4.80 -3.35 -14.90
C LEU A 365 -5.77 -2.21 -15.26
N GLN A 366 -5.26 -1.10 -15.81
CA GLN A 366 -6.12 0.00 -16.28
C GLN A 366 -7.04 -0.44 -17.42
N ALA A 367 -6.52 -1.18 -18.41
CA ALA A 367 -7.34 -1.74 -19.49
C ALA A 367 -8.41 -2.70 -18.95
N LEU A 368 -8.10 -3.50 -17.93
CA LEU A 368 -9.06 -4.35 -17.24
C LEU A 368 -10.15 -3.51 -16.55
N CYS A 369 -9.77 -2.44 -15.84
CA CYS A 369 -10.71 -1.53 -15.21
C CYS A 369 -11.66 -0.92 -16.25
N THR A 370 -11.13 -0.30 -17.30
CA THR A 370 -11.94 0.32 -18.36
C THR A 370 -12.88 -0.68 -19.03
N LYS A 371 -12.39 -1.87 -19.40
CA LYS A 371 -13.21 -2.91 -20.04
C LYS A 371 -14.33 -3.41 -19.12
N SER A 372 -14.05 -3.55 -17.83
CA SER A 372 -15.06 -4.00 -16.85
C SER A 372 -16.09 -2.91 -16.57
N THR A 373 -15.67 -1.65 -16.47
CA THR A 373 -16.56 -0.49 -16.35
C THR A 373 -17.51 -0.40 -17.54
N ILE A 374 -16.99 -0.50 -18.78
CA ILE A 374 -17.84 -0.47 -19.98
C ILE A 374 -18.87 -1.61 -19.97
N ARG A 375 -18.47 -2.82 -19.57
CA ARG A 375 -19.38 -3.97 -19.47
C ARG A 375 -20.47 -3.75 -18.42
N LEU A 376 -20.14 -3.19 -17.26
CA LEU A 376 -21.13 -2.88 -16.22
C LEU A 376 -22.10 -1.80 -16.68
N ILE A 377 -21.61 -0.76 -17.38
CA ILE A 377 -22.45 0.29 -17.94
C ILE A 377 -23.41 -0.27 -19.00
N LEU A 378 -22.97 -1.20 -19.85
CA LEU A 378 -23.81 -1.81 -20.89
C LEU A 378 -24.85 -2.81 -20.36
N LEU A 379 -24.66 -3.32 -19.13
CA LEU A 379 -25.63 -4.20 -18.47
C LEU A 379 -26.73 -3.42 -17.75
N HIS A 380 -26.54 -2.11 -17.55
CA HIS A 380 -27.49 -1.18 -16.98
C HIS A 380 -28.22 -0.44 -18.11
#